data_AF-A0A2P8AM15-F1
#
_entry.id   AF-A0A2P8AM15-F1
#
_cell.length_a   1.000
_cell.length_b   1.000
_cell.length_c   1.000
_cell.angle_alpha   90.00
_cell.angle_beta   90.00
_cell.angle_gamma   90.00
#
_symmetry.space_group_name_H-M   'P 1'
#
loop_
_entity.id
_entity.type
_entity.pdbx_description
1 polymer ?
#
loop_
_entity_poly.entity_id
_entity_poly.type
_entity_poly.pdbx_seq_one_letter_code
_entity_poly.pdbx_strand_id
1 'polypeptide(L)'
;MPAATTLAAVPGQRGEAREIVVGVDADRARADAHAAWDELLDTLVDFHVRVDLTETPRTTAERLAREALVEDAGAVTGVRLLGRAEERARYARDPLTGEELYPALRSVRGALAARADRRTRLLAALLPPSVLLRWRNTLTDRSTRLVTTTGQVRQRLLRWNPRRLLAGRPAR
;
A
#
# COMPACT_ATOMS: atom_id res chain seq x y z
N MET A 1 35.67 -33.82 -11.41
CA MET A 1 36.36 -33.11 -10.31
C MET A 1 37.24 -32.04 -10.93
N PRO A 2 36.81 -30.77 -11.03
CA PRO A 2 37.69 -29.72 -11.53
C PRO A 2 38.65 -29.26 -10.42
N ALA A 3 39.91 -29.08 -10.80
CA ALA A 3 41.05 -28.81 -9.96
C ALA A 3 41.05 -27.36 -9.41
N ALA A 4 41.43 -27.24 -8.14
CA ALA A 4 41.68 -25.96 -7.48
C ALA A 4 42.91 -25.29 -8.11
N THR A 5 42.73 -24.08 -8.64
CA THR A 5 43.84 -23.20 -9.02
C THR A 5 44.25 -22.39 -7.81
N THR A 6 45.37 -22.75 -7.19
CA THR A 6 46.02 -21.96 -6.15
C THR A 6 46.86 -20.87 -6.80
N LEU A 7 46.40 -19.62 -6.69
CA LEU A 7 47.20 -18.46 -7.06
C LEU A 7 48.11 -18.05 -5.89
N ALA A 8 49.37 -17.83 -6.25
CA ALA A 8 50.51 -17.63 -5.37
C ALA A 8 50.31 -16.49 -4.35
N ALA A 9 50.70 -16.78 -3.11
CA ALA A 9 50.75 -15.81 -2.02
C ALA A 9 51.92 -14.83 -2.23
N VAL A 10 51.60 -13.54 -2.34
CA VAL A 10 52.57 -12.44 -2.23
C VAL A 10 52.65 -12.05 -0.75
N PRO A 11 53.82 -12.07 -0.11
CA PRO A 11 53.94 -11.71 1.30
C PRO A 11 53.93 -10.19 1.45
N GLY A 12 52.77 -9.64 1.80
CA GLY A 12 52.58 -8.25 2.20
C GLY A 12 52.43 -8.14 3.71
N GLN A 13 53.37 -7.45 4.35
CA GLN A 13 53.40 -7.18 5.78
C GLN A 13 52.30 -6.18 6.18
N ARG A 14 51.45 -6.55 7.15
CA ARG A 14 50.43 -5.73 7.85
C ARG A 14 49.18 -5.37 7.03
N GLY A 15 48.09 -6.11 7.25
CA GLY A 15 46.75 -5.77 6.75
C GLY A 15 45.86 -6.99 6.62
N GLU A 16 45.24 -7.42 7.72
CA GLU A 16 44.15 -8.40 7.65
C GLU A 16 43.05 -7.87 6.72
N ALA A 17 42.85 -8.55 5.60
CA ALA A 17 41.70 -8.37 4.75
C ALA A 17 40.46 -8.76 5.57
N ARG A 18 39.85 -7.78 6.24
CA ARG A 18 38.48 -7.90 6.74
C ARG A 18 37.57 -8.04 5.53
N GLU A 19 37.15 -9.26 5.27
CA GLU A 19 36.09 -9.56 4.30
C GLU A 19 34.83 -8.77 4.68
N ILE A 20 34.41 -7.86 3.81
CA ILE A 20 33.25 -6.98 3.98
C ILE A 20 31.98 -7.81 3.71
N VAL A 21 31.65 -8.75 4.60
CA VAL A 21 30.40 -9.55 4.49
C VAL A 21 29.25 -8.89 5.25
N VAL A 22 29.56 -8.09 6.28
CA VAL A 22 28.58 -7.42 7.15
C VAL A 22 27.70 -6.40 6.40
N GLY A 23 28.20 -5.81 5.32
CA GLY A 23 27.46 -4.79 4.56
C GLY A 23 26.22 -5.35 3.85
N VAL A 24 26.38 -6.47 3.14
CA VAL A 24 25.32 -7.04 2.28
C VAL A 24 24.13 -7.55 3.11
N ASP A 25 24.39 -8.19 4.25
CA ASP A 25 23.34 -8.70 5.12
C ASP A 25 22.64 -7.58 5.90
N ALA A 26 23.38 -6.54 6.31
CA ALA A 26 22.79 -5.35 6.91
C ALA A 26 21.90 -4.59 5.92
N ASP A 27 22.35 -4.41 4.67
CA ASP A 27 21.55 -3.74 3.64
C ASP A 27 20.27 -4.53 3.33
N ARG A 28 20.34 -5.86 3.27
CA ARG A 28 19.16 -6.73 3.11
C ARG A 28 18.20 -6.59 4.31
N ALA A 29 18.71 -6.64 5.54
CA ALA A 29 17.88 -6.49 6.74
C ALA A 29 17.18 -5.12 6.82
N ARG A 30 17.84 -4.03 6.37
CA ARG A 30 17.20 -2.72 6.25
C ARG A 30 16.08 -2.74 5.20
N ALA A 31 16.35 -3.32 4.03
CA ALA A 31 15.34 -3.44 2.99
C ALA A 31 14.12 -4.25 3.44
N ASP A 32 14.33 -5.35 4.16
CA ASP A 32 13.27 -6.18 4.71
C ASP A 32 12.44 -5.44 5.78
N ALA A 33 13.09 -4.63 6.63
CA ALA A 33 12.39 -3.80 7.62
C ALA A 33 11.50 -2.73 6.95
N HIS A 34 12.02 -2.01 5.96
CA HIS A 34 11.25 -1.05 5.18
C HIS A 34 10.07 -1.72 4.46
N ALA A 35 10.32 -2.85 3.79
CA ALA A 35 9.27 -3.58 3.10
C ALA A 35 8.17 -4.09 4.05
N ALA A 36 8.55 -4.62 5.22
CA ALA A 36 7.58 -5.08 6.21
C ALA A 36 6.77 -3.92 6.83
N TRP A 37 7.38 -2.75 6.98
CA TRP A 37 6.69 -1.55 7.46
C TRP A 37 5.73 -0.98 6.41
N ASP A 38 6.15 -0.89 5.15
CA ASP A 38 5.30 -0.43 4.04
C ASP A 38 4.09 -1.36 3.87
N GLU A 39 4.30 -2.67 3.89
CA GLU A 39 3.21 -3.66 3.83
C GLU A 39 2.25 -3.58 5.04
N LEU A 40 2.76 -3.20 6.22
CA LEU A 40 1.90 -2.88 7.37
C LEU A 40 1.05 -1.63 7.09
N LEU A 41 1.65 -0.55 6.57
CA LEU A 41 0.90 0.68 6.24
C LEU A 41 -0.18 0.40 5.20
N ASP A 42 0.11 -0.38 4.17
CA ASP A 42 -0.87 -0.83 3.17
C ASP A 42 -2.00 -1.63 3.84
N THR A 43 -1.65 -2.55 4.75
CA THR A 43 -2.63 -3.32 5.52
C THR A 43 -3.52 -2.41 6.37
N LEU A 44 -3.00 -1.32 6.95
CA LEU A 44 -3.81 -0.35 7.71
C LEU A 44 -4.79 0.39 6.80
N VAL A 45 -4.36 0.76 5.60
CA VAL A 45 -5.23 1.37 4.59
C VAL A 45 -6.35 0.41 4.19
N ASP A 46 -6.03 -0.86 3.95
CA ASP A 46 -6.99 -1.91 3.59
C ASP A 46 -8.07 -2.11 4.66
N PHE A 47 -7.70 -2.05 5.93
CA PHE A 47 -8.64 -2.15 7.06
C PHE A 47 -9.22 -0.80 7.51
N HIS A 48 -9.01 0.27 6.75
CA HIS A 48 -9.47 1.64 7.07
C HIS A 48 -9.03 2.13 8.46
N VAL A 49 -7.87 1.68 8.94
CA VAL A 49 -7.24 2.16 10.16
C VAL A 49 -6.50 3.46 9.87
N ARG A 50 -6.68 4.48 10.72
CA ARG A 50 -6.01 5.77 10.53
C ARG A 50 -4.49 5.61 10.57
N VAL A 51 -3.82 6.20 9.58
CA VAL A 51 -2.37 6.39 9.51
C VAL A 51 -2.11 7.89 9.60
N ASP A 52 -1.19 8.28 10.48
CA ASP A 52 -0.69 9.64 10.59
C ASP A 52 0.80 9.64 10.18
N LEU A 53 1.11 10.30 9.06
CA LEU A 53 2.46 10.33 8.50
C LEU A 53 3.42 11.23 9.28
N THR A 54 2.91 12.02 10.24
CA THR A 54 3.74 12.83 11.14
C THR A 54 4.25 12.02 12.34
N GLU A 55 3.64 10.87 12.62
CA GLU A 55 4.07 9.97 13.68
C GLU A 55 5.36 9.24 13.29
N THR A 56 6.24 9.01 14.28
CA THR A 56 7.35 8.08 14.09
C THR A 56 6.82 6.64 13.99
N PRO A 57 7.53 5.71 13.31
CA PRO A 57 7.11 4.31 13.22
C PRO A 57 6.80 3.67 14.59
N ARG A 58 7.62 3.97 15.60
CA ARG A 58 7.41 3.49 16.97
C ARG A 58 6.18 4.12 17.62
N THR A 59 5.92 5.40 17.41
CA THR A 59 4.69 6.07 17.88
C THR A 59 3.46 5.44 17.26
N THR A 60 3.46 5.22 15.94
CA THR A 60 2.35 4.55 15.24
C THR A 60 2.15 3.12 15.75
N ALA A 61 3.22 2.35 15.92
CA ALA A 61 3.14 1.00 16.46
C ALA A 61 2.53 0.96 17.87
N GLU A 62 2.95 1.86 18.76
CA GLU A 62 2.40 1.97 20.12
C GLU A 62 0.93 2.41 20.13
N ARG A 63 0.54 3.31 19.23
CA ARG A 63 -0.87 3.69 19.05
C ARG A 63 -1.70 2.49 18.58
N LEU A 64 -1.25 1.75 17.57
CA LEU A 64 -1.92 0.54 17.07
C LEU A 64 -2.03 -0.53 18.16
N ALA A 65 -0.97 -0.76 18.93
CA ALA A 65 -0.98 -1.70 20.05
C ALA A 65 -2.08 -1.37 21.07
N ARG A 66 -2.28 -0.09 21.40
CA ARG A 66 -3.28 0.34 22.39
C ARG A 66 -4.70 0.45 21.82
N GLU A 67 -4.85 0.90 20.59
CA GLU A 67 -6.16 1.27 20.02
C GLU A 67 -6.75 0.19 19.13
N ALA A 68 -5.92 -0.66 18.51
CA ALA A 68 -6.34 -1.56 17.46
C ALA A 68 -6.05 -3.04 17.72
N LEU A 69 -5.03 -3.34 18.50
CA LEU A 69 -4.54 -4.71 18.68
C LEU A 69 -4.62 -5.19 20.13
N VAL A 70 -5.25 -4.42 21.02
CA VAL A 70 -5.26 -4.66 22.48
C VAL A 70 -5.71 -6.08 22.88
N GLU A 71 -6.60 -6.69 22.10
CA GLU A 71 -7.14 -8.04 22.34
C GLU A 71 -6.21 -9.18 21.88
N ASP A 72 -5.15 -8.88 21.12
CA ASP A 72 -4.21 -9.87 20.58
C ASP A 72 -2.77 -9.54 21.01
N ALA A 73 -2.30 -10.22 22.05
CA ALA A 73 -0.95 -10.03 22.60
C ALA A 73 0.17 -10.36 21.59
N GLY A 74 -0.08 -11.29 20.67
CA GLY A 74 0.85 -11.63 19.59
C GLY A 74 0.98 -10.48 18.60
N ALA A 75 -0.15 -9.89 18.19
CA ALA A 75 -0.18 -8.74 17.31
C ALA A 75 0.39 -7.48 17.97
N VAL A 76 0.16 -7.26 19.27
CA VAL A 76 0.79 -6.17 20.03
C VAL A 76 2.31 -6.31 20.03
N THR A 77 2.81 -7.52 20.25
CA THR A 77 4.26 -7.78 20.20
C THR A 77 4.80 -7.60 18.78
N GLY A 78 4.07 -8.09 17.78
CA GLY A 78 4.42 -8.00 16.37
C GLY A 78 4.49 -6.56 15.87
N VAL A 79 3.50 -5.72 16.16
CA VAL A 79 3.50 -4.32 15.70
C VAL A 79 4.64 -3.52 16.34
N ARG A 80 4.96 -3.78 17.62
CA ARG A 80 6.10 -3.18 18.31
C ARG A 80 7.44 -3.65 17.76
N LEU A 81 7.52 -4.89 17.28
CA LEU A 81 8.69 -5.42 16.57
C LEU A 81 8.91 -4.63 15.28
N LEU A 82 7.87 -4.54 14.45
CA LEU A 82 7.91 -3.85 13.15
C LEU A 82 8.29 -2.37 13.31
N GLY A 83 7.69 -1.65 14.27
CA GLY A 83 8.03 -0.25 14.52
C GLY A 83 9.49 -0.04 14.96
N ARG A 84 10.04 -0.94 15.78
CA ARG A 84 11.46 -0.89 16.19
C ARG A 84 12.41 -1.28 15.06
N ALA A 85 12.05 -2.27 14.24
CA ALA A 85 12.82 -2.68 13.08
C ALA A 85 12.96 -1.54 12.07
N GLU A 86 11.86 -0.85 11.75
CA GLU A 86 11.86 0.30 10.86
C GLU A 86 12.68 1.47 11.41
N GLU A 87 12.52 1.78 12.70
CA GLU A 87 13.27 2.87 13.33
C GLU A 87 14.78 2.60 13.31
N ARG A 88 15.20 1.35 13.55
CA ARG A 88 16.60 0.95 13.43
C ARG A 88 17.09 0.94 11.99
N ALA A 89 16.26 0.54 11.03
CA ALA A 89 16.62 0.60 9.62
C ALA A 89 16.88 2.04 9.14
N ARG A 90 16.11 3.01 9.65
CA ARG A 90 16.29 4.44 9.33
C ARG A 90 17.51 5.08 10.00
N TYR A 91 17.75 4.77 11.28
CA TYR A 91 18.67 5.57 12.10
C TYR A 91 19.86 4.80 12.66
N ALA A 92 19.80 3.48 12.74
CA ALA A 92 20.87 2.67 13.31
C ALA A 92 21.83 2.18 12.23
N ARG A 93 23.12 2.13 12.59
CA ARG A 93 24.14 1.54 11.73
C ARG A 93 23.97 0.02 11.60
N ASP A 94 23.47 -0.60 12.67
CA ASP A 94 23.22 -2.04 12.78
C ASP A 94 21.70 -2.32 12.80
N PRO A 95 21.14 -2.80 11.68
CA PRO A 95 19.73 -3.18 11.57
C PRO A 95 19.45 -4.50 12.31
N LEU A 96 18.19 -4.77 12.61
CA LEU A 96 17.79 -6.04 13.23
C LEU A 96 17.89 -7.17 12.20
N THR A 97 19.00 -7.91 12.23
CA THR A 97 19.21 -9.14 11.46
C THR A 97 18.60 -10.35 12.17
N GLY A 98 17.68 -11.05 11.50
CA GLY A 98 17.18 -12.36 11.94
C GLY A 98 15.91 -12.36 12.80
N GLU A 99 15.31 -11.20 13.09
CA GLU A 99 13.97 -11.18 13.68
C GLU A 99 12.91 -11.55 12.63
N GLU A 100 11.92 -12.37 13.03
CA GLU A 100 10.87 -12.86 12.14
C GLU A 100 9.80 -11.77 11.85
N LEU A 101 10.14 -10.80 11.00
CA LEU A 101 9.26 -9.69 10.61
C LEU A 101 7.97 -10.18 9.91
N TYR A 102 8.09 -11.18 9.05
CA TYR A 102 6.95 -11.71 8.28
C TYR A 102 5.90 -12.41 9.17
N PRO A 103 6.29 -13.30 10.11
CA PRO A 103 5.38 -13.81 11.14
C PRO A 103 4.74 -12.73 12.01
N ALA A 104 5.51 -11.73 12.44
CA ALA A 104 4.99 -10.59 13.18
C ALA A 104 3.90 -9.84 12.38
N LEU A 105 4.19 -9.53 11.11
CA LEU A 105 3.22 -8.91 10.20
C LEU A 105 1.98 -9.78 9.99
N ARG A 106 2.14 -11.09 9.82
CA ARG A 106 1.02 -12.03 9.68
C ARG A 106 0.12 -12.03 10.91
N SER A 107 0.70 -11.98 12.11
CA SER A 107 -0.06 -11.87 13.37
C SER A 107 -0.84 -10.55 13.43
N VAL A 108 -0.21 -9.42 13.10
CA VAL A 108 -0.88 -8.11 13.07
C VAL A 108 -2.03 -8.10 12.05
N ARG A 109 -1.79 -8.61 10.84
CA ARG A 109 -2.82 -8.74 9.80
C ARG A 109 -3.98 -9.63 10.26
N GLY A 110 -3.68 -10.74 10.93
CA GLY A 110 -4.70 -11.64 11.47
C GLY A 110 -5.58 -10.94 12.50
N ALA A 111 -4.98 -10.20 13.43
CA ALA A 111 -5.71 -9.44 14.45
C ALA A 111 -6.55 -8.30 13.85
N LEU A 112 -6.00 -7.55 12.87
CA LEU A 112 -6.77 -6.53 12.14
C LEU A 112 -7.96 -7.14 11.39
N ALA A 113 -7.76 -8.30 10.74
CA ALA A 113 -8.81 -9.03 10.05
C ALA A 113 -9.90 -9.53 11.01
N ALA A 114 -9.51 -10.06 12.17
CA ALA A 114 -10.41 -10.54 13.21
C ALA A 114 -11.18 -9.39 13.91
N ARG A 115 -10.57 -8.20 13.98
CA ARG A 115 -11.25 -7.00 14.49
C ARG A 115 -12.28 -6.45 13.50
N ALA A 116 -12.02 -6.56 12.20
CA ALA A 116 -12.84 -5.97 11.14
C ALA A 116 -14.19 -6.70 10.88
N ASP A 117 -14.79 -7.35 11.86
CA ASP A 117 -15.51 -8.59 11.58
C ASP A 117 -16.99 -8.49 11.13
N ARG A 118 -17.36 -9.49 10.33
CA ARG A 118 -18.65 -9.76 9.64
C ARG A 118 -19.06 -8.81 8.51
N ARG A 119 -19.21 -7.50 8.75
CA ARG A 119 -19.76 -6.58 7.73
C ARG A 119 -18.75 -6.26 6.62
N THR A 120 -17.48 -6.08 6.97
CA THR A 120 -16.37 -5.88 6.03
C THR A 120 -16.01 -7.17 5.29
N ARG A 121 -16.10 -8.35 5.96
CA ARG A 121 -15.95 -9.65 5.28
C ARG A 121 -17.03 -9.89 4.23
N LEU A 122 -18.28 -9.51 4.51
CA LEU A 122 -19.39 -9.63 3.54
C LEU A 122 -19.24 -8.63 2.37
N LEU A 123 -18.83 -7.39 2.67
CA LEU A 123 -18.60 -6.36 1.65
C LEU A 123 -17.35 -6.65 0.81
N ALA A 124 -16.26 -7.15 1.39
CA ALA A 124 -15.05 -7.55 0.65
C ALA A 124 -15.31 -8.72 -0.31
N ALA A 125 -16.24 -9.61 0.02
CA ALA A 125 -16.65 -10.71 -0.85
C ALA A 125 -17.60 -10.29 -1.98
N LEU A 126 -18.49 -9.30 -1.76
CA LEU A 126 -19.50 -8.87 -2.75
C LEU A 126 -19.11 -7.63 -3.57
N LEU A 127 -18.32 -6.71 -3.00
CA LEU A 127 -17.88 -5.47 -3.61
C LEU A 127 -16.46 -5.11 -3.13
N PRO A 128 -15.39 -5.66 -3.75
CA PRO A 128 -14.03 -5.27 -3.43
C PRO A 128 -13.90 -3.73 -3.47
N PRO A 129 -13.36 -3.07 -2.42
CA PRO A 129 -13.22 -1.62 -2.37
C PRO A 129 -12.40 -1.05 -3.54
N SER A 130 -11.51 -1.85 -4.12
CA SER A 130 -10.76 -1.55 -5.33
C SER A 130 -11.64 -1.48 -6.60
N VAL A 131 -12.72 -2.28 -6.66
CA VAL A 131 -13.74 -2.18 -7.71
C VAL A 131 -14.66 -0.99 -7.45
N LEU A 132 -15.02 -0.70 -6.19
CA LEU A 132 -15.82 0.47 -5.83
C LEU A 132 -15.08 1.80 -6.04
N LEU A 133 -13.81 1.92 -5.68
CA LEU A 133 -13.00 3.11 -5.96
C LEU A 133 -12.78 3.30 -7.46
N ARG A 134 -12.52 2.20 -8.20
CA ARG A 134 -12.43 2.26 -9.67
C ARG A 134 -13.77 2.60 -10.32
N TRP A 135 -14.89 2.08 -9.79
CA TRP A 135 -16.24 2.37 -10.29
C TRP A 135 -16.68 3.80 -9.95
N ARG A 136 -16.35 4.30 -8.75
CA ARG A 136 -16.59 5.69 -8.36
C ARG A 136 -15.75 6.65 -9.19
N ASN A 137 -14.45 6.41 -9.37
CA ASN A 137 -13.61 7.28 -10.20
C ASN A 137 -14.03 7.22 -11.68
N THR A 138 -14.44 6.05 -12.20
CA THR A 138 -14.95 5.94 -13.59
C THR A 138 -16.35 6.51 -13.79
N LEU A 139 -17.22 6.51 -12.76
CA LEU A 139 -18.51 7.22 -12.78
C LEU A 139 -18.35 8.73 -12.62
N THR A 140 -17.35 9.17 -11.85
CA THR A 140 -17.07 10.60 -11.63
C THR A 140 -16.31 11.22 -12.82
N ASP A 141 -15.50 10.45 -13.56
CA ASP A 141 -14.88 10.91 -14.82
C ASP A 141 -15.85 10.92 -16.02
N ARG A 142 -17.01 10.22 -15.94
CA ARG A 142 -18.04 10.30 -16.98
C ARG A 142 -18.92 11.56 -16.89
N SER A 143 -18.89 12.31 -15.79
CA SER A 143 -19.68 13.54 -15.66
C SER A 143 -18.96 14.79 -16.17
N THR A 144 -17.62 14.83 -16.22
CA THR A 144 -16.85 15.99 -16.72
C THR A 144 -16.65 16.00 -18.23
N ARG A 145 -16.96 14.91 -18.96
CA ARG A 145 -16.97 14.89 -20.45
C ARG A 145 -18.34 14.95 -21.11
N LEU A 146 -19.42 15.16 -20.34
CA LEU A 146 -20.76 15.44 -20.89
C LEU A 146 -21.19 16.92 -20.76
N VAL A 147 -20.35 17.79 -20.18
CA VAL A 147 -20.68 19.22 -20.00
C VAL A 147 -20.04 20.13 -21.07
N THR A 148 -19.00 19.72 -21.79
CA THR A 148 -18.43 20.55 -22.88
C THR A 148 -18.98 20.23 -24.28
N THR A 149 -19.89 19.26 -24.42
CA THR A 149 -20.53 18.92 -25.72
C THR A 149 -22.04 19.14 -25.71
N THR A 150 -22.56 19.93 -24.76
CA THR A 150 -24.00 20.31 -24.70
C THR A 150 -24.26 21.73 -25.23
N GLY A 151 -23.29 22.33 -25.94
CA GLY A 151 -23.47 23.58 -26.68
C GLY A 151 -24.03 23.39 -28.11
N GLN A 152 -23.71 22.28 -28.77
CA GLN A 152 -24.01 22.09 -30.20
C GLN A 152 -25.38 21.46 -30.50
N VAL A 153 -25.93 20.67 -29.57
CA VAL A 153 -27.26 20.04 -29.72
C VAL A 153 -28.38 21.09 -29.65
N ARG A 154 -28.23 22.09 -28.78
CA ARG A 154 -29.18 23.22 -28.64
C ARG A 154 -29.31 24.03 -29.93
N GLN A 155 -28.24 24.13 -30.72
CA GLN A 155 -28.24 24.89 -31.97
C GLN A 155 -28.81 24.10 -33.16
N ARG A 156 -28.78 22.76 -33.12
CA ARG A 156 -29.48 21.90 -34.10
C ARG A 156 -30.99 21.86 -33.85
N LEU A 157 -31.44 21.92 -32.61
CA LEU A 157 -32.87 21.90 -32.27
C LEU A 157 -33.61 23.20 -32.64
N LEU A 158 -32.94 24.36 -32.61
CA LEU A 158 -33.56 25.63 -33.05
C LEU A 158 -33.67 25.79 -34.58
N ARG A 159 -32.93 24.99 -35.36
CA ARG A 159 -33.09 24.94 -36.83
C ARG A 159 -34.22 24.04 -37.29
N TRP A 160 -34.71 23.15 -36.43
CA TRP A 160 -35.91 22.35 -36.68
C TRP A 160 -37.13 23.12 -36.21
N ASN A 161 -37.62 24.02 -37.07
CA ASN A 161 -38.83 24.80 -36.81
C ASN A 161 -40.05 24.05 -37.37
N PRO A 162 -40.90 23.43 -36.52
CA PRO A 162 -42.02 22.57 -36.94
C PRO A 162 -43.19 23.35 -37.59
N ARG A 163 -43.11 24.69 -37.65
CA ARG A 163 -44.15 25.55 -38.23
C ARG A 163 -44.29 25.42 -39.76
N ARG A 164 -43.39 24.70 -40.44
CA ARG A 164 -43.49 24.40 -41.87
C ARG A 164 -44.29 23.13 -42.20
N LEU A 165 -44.71 22.35 -41.21
CA LEU A 165 -45.47 21.11 -41.43
C LEU A 165 -46.98 21.25 -41.14
N LEU A 166 -47.42 22.39 -40.62
CA LEU A 166 -48.84 22.64 -40.29
C LEU A 166 -49.54 23.63 -41.24
N ALA A 167 -48.82 24.21 -42.21
CA ALA A 167 -49.41 24.99 -43.29
C ALA A 167 -49.44 24.16 -44.59
N GLY A 168 -50.35 23.19 -44.65
CA GLY A 168 -50.48 22.35 -45.83
C GLY A 168 -51.40 21.15 -45.67
N ARG A 169 -52.64 21.37 -45.22
CA ARG A 169 -53.73 20.43 -45.54
C ARG A 169 -54.71 21.15 -46.48
N PRO A 170 -55.11 20.53 -47.60
CA PRO A 170 -55.79 21.20 -48.70
C PRO A 170 -57.25 21.49 -48.36
N ALA A 171 -57.71 22.68 -48.72
CA ALA A 171 -59.13 22.98 -48.81
C ALA A 171 -59.55 22.88 -50.28
N ARG A 172 -60.28 21.81 -50.57
CA ARG A 172 -61.38 21.66 -51.53
C ARG A 172 -61.17 22.11 -52.97
#